data_AF-A0A397U1V9-F1
#
_entry.id   AF-A0A397U1V9-F1
#
_cell.length_a   1.000
_cell.length_b   1.000
_cell.length_c   1.000
_cell.angle_alpha   90.00
_cell.angle_beta   90.00
_cell.angle_gamma   90.00
#
_symmetry.space_group_name_H-M   'P 1'
#
loop_
_entity.id
_entity.type
_entity.pdbx_description
1 polymer ?
#
loop_
_entity_poly.entity_id
_entity_poly.type
_entity_poly.pdbx_seq_one_letter_code
_entity_poly.pdbx_strand_id
1 'polypeptide(L)'
;PQGTKLIYTTCIVLFAIIMMFMLYCSAYLMYFTVFKAEPPIEFKSPSSIRDALKNAEFRDIVISVASTYLLYLFLSFIHCEPWHMFSCLIQYILLLPSYVNILMIYSFCNTHDVSWGTKGDNINIGNLNEVLLTEEGNETVKIDVIEEEDINAVYNNIVKELKNKDHEEKQHRNAFTKKDDNNRLFRTNLVLSWIFTNGLIIFLFT
;
A
#
# COMPACT_ATOMS: atom_id res chain seq x y z
N PRO A 1 0.69 -9.18 8.93
CA PRO A 1 0.41 -10.05 10.10
C PRO A 1 -0.08 -9.24 11.30
N GLN A 2 -1.21 -9.64 11.90
CA GLN A 2 -1.76 -8.93 13.07
C GLN A 2 -0.82 -9.01 14.30
N GLY A 3 0.05 -10.03 14.35
CA GLY A 3 0.96 -10.28 15.47
C GLY A 3 2.23 -9.42 15.55
N THR A 4 2.60 -8.65 14.52
CA THR A 4 3.90 -7.92 14.52
C THR A 4 3.79 -6.56 13.84
N LYS A 5 2.76 -5.80 14.20
CA LYS A 5 2.52 -4.45 13.66
C LYS A 5 3.75 -3.54 13.83
N LEU A 6 4.43 -3.62 14.98
CA LEU A 6 5.58 -2.75 15.29
C LEU A 6 6.79 -2.92 14.36
N ILE A 7 7.19 -4.16 14.03
CA ILE A 7 8.35 -4.37 13.13
C ILE A 7 8.01 -3.86 11.73
N TYR A 8 6.80 -4.14 11.24
CA TYR A 8 6.34 -3.64 9.94
C TYR A 8 6.27 -2.11 9.91
N THR A 9 5.67 -1.47 10.92
CA THR A 9 5.62 0.00 11.01
C THR A 9 7.02 0.60 11.06
N THR A 10 7.95 0.01 11.82
CA THR A 10 9.34 0.49 11.92
C THR A 10 10.04 0.42 10.56
N CYS A 11 9.93 -0.71 9.84
CA CYS A 11 10.51 -0.86 8.50
C CYS A 11 9.91 0.14 7.51
N ILE A 12 8.58 0.37 7.55
CA ILE A 12 7.91 1.34 6.67
C ILE A 12 8.44 2.76 6.92
N VAL A 13 8.55 3.17 8.18
CA VAL A 13 9.09 4.49 8.56
C VAL A 13 10.55 4.62 8.12
N LEU A 14 11.36 3.59 8.31
CA LEU A 14 12.76 3.58 7.88
C LEU A 14 12.88 3.73 6.35
N PHE A 15 12.10 2.98 5.57
CA PHE A 15 12.08 3.14 4.11
C PHE A 15 11.59 4.51 3.66
N ALA A 16 10.63 5.11 4.37
CA ALA A 16 10.18 6.47 4.07
C ALA A 16 11.29 7.51 4.30
N ILE A 17 12.10 7.36 5.36
CA ILE A 17 13.26 8.23 5.61
C ILE A 17 14.31 8.08 4.50
N ILE A 18 14.62 6.84 4.11
CA ILE A 18 15.53 6.56 3.00
C ILE A 18 15.00 7.17 1.69
N MET A 19 13.70 7.05 1.42
CA MET A 19 13.08 7.64 0.23
C MET A 19 13.20 9.15 0.22
N MET A 20 12.98 9.80 1.37
CA MET A 20 13.12 11.25 1.51
C MET A 20 14.57 11.69 1.20
N PHE A 21 15.56 10.95 1.70
CA PHE A 21 16.96 11.21 1.39
C PHE A 21 17.28 11.01 -0.10
N MET A 22 16.77 9.95 -0.72
CA MET A 22 16.94 9.70 -2.16
C MET A 22 16.31 10.80 -3.03
N LEU A 23 15.12 11.29 -2.66
CA LEU A 23 14.48 12.42 -3.34
C LEU A 23 15.30 13.70 -3.20
N TYR A 24 15.86 13.97 -2.02
CA TYR A 24 16.74 15.12 -1.81
C TYR A 24 17.99 15.05 -2.69
N CYS A 25 18.67 13.90 -2.72
CA CYS A 25 19.85 13.69 -3.57
C CYS A 25 19.51 13.85 -5.06
N SER A 26 18.37 13.32 -5.50
CA SER A 26 17.88 13.45 -6.87
C SER A 26 17.60 14.91 -7.25
N ALA A 27 16.91 15.65 -6.37
CA ALA A 27 16.64 17.07 -6.58
C ALA A 27 17.93 17.91 -6.59
N TYR A 28 18.89 17.60 -5.72
CA TYR A 28 20.20 18.26 -5.68
C TYR A 28 21.00 17.99 -6.95
N LEU A 29 21.01 16.75 -7.44
CA LEU A 29 21.64 16.40 -8.71
C LEU A 29 21.01 17.20 -9.85
N MET A 30 19.68 17.20 -9.95
CA MET A 30 18.96 17.97 -10.95
C MET A 30 19.31 19.46 -10.91
N TYR A 31 19.37 20.06 -9.72
CA TYR A 31 19.79 21.45 -9.55
C TYR A 31 21.22 21.69 -10.07
N PHE A 32 22.16 20.80 -9.74
CA PHE A 32 23.53 20.90 -10.21
C PHE A 32 23.62 20.79 -11.74
N THR A 33 22.94 19.82 -12.36
CA THR A 33 22.99 19.61 -13.82
C THR A 33 22.33 20.75 -14.59
N VAL A 34 21.31 21.41 -14.04
CA VAL A 34 20.62 22.51 -14.72
C VAL A 34 21.37 23.84 -14.57
N PHE A 35 21.84 24.17 -13.36
CA PHE A 35 22.34 25.50 -13.05
C PHE A 35 23.86 25.62 -12.96
N LYS A 36 24.58 24.50 -12.79
CA LYS A 36 26.04 24.49 -12.61
C LYS A 36 26.79 23.71 -13.70
N ALA A 37 26.09 23.12 -14.67
CA ALA A 37 26.73 22.54 -15.84
C ALA A 37 27.36 23.65 -16.71
N GLU A 38 28.54 23.37 -17.29
CA GLU A 38 29.21 24.26 -18.26
C GLU A 38 29.01 23.71 -19.68
N PRO A 39 28.41 24.49 -20.61
CA PRO A 39 27.81 25.81 -20.45
C PRO A 39 26.43 25.77 -19.75
N PRO A 40 26.07 26.83 -18.98
CA PRO A 40 24.79 26.88 -18.27
C PRO A 40 23.61 26.95 -19.24
N ILE A 41 22.54 26.24 -18.91
CA ILE A 41 21.33 26.18 -19.73
C ILE A 41 20.48 27.41 -19.47
N GLU A 42 20.57 28.41 -20.35
CA GLU A 42 19.75 29.63 -20.25
C GLU A 42 18.41 29.46 -21.00
N PHE A 43 17.29 29.50 -20.26
CA PHE A 43 15.93 29.43 -20.83
C PHE A 43 15.39 30.81 -21.25
N LYS A 44 16.14 31.57 -22.06
CA LYS A 44 15.72 32.92 -22.50
C LYS A 44 14.73 32.90 -23.68
N SER A 45 14.63 31.81 -24.42
CA SER A 45 13.74 31.66 -25.59
C SER A 45 13.21 30.22 -25.71
N PRO A 46 12.01 29.99 -26.29
CA PRO A 46 11.54 28.63 -26.60
C PRO A 46 12.47 27.84 -27.53
N SER A 47 13.30 28.52 -28.34
CA SER A 47 14.37 27.86 -29.12
C SER A 47 15.47 27.26 -28.24
N SER A 48 15.75 27.88 -27.09
CA SER A 48 16.76 27.43 -26.12
C SER A 48 16.40 26.09 -25.47
N ILE A 49 15.11 25.72 -25.42
CA ILE A 49 14.67 24.41 -24.91
C ILE A 49 15.15 23.28 -25.84
N ARG A 50 15.07 23.51 -27.16
CA ARG A 50 15.54 22.52 -28.15
C ARG A 50 17.06 22.38 -28.10
N ASP A 51 17.78 23.44 -27.81
CA ASP A 51 19.23 23.40 -27.61
C ASP A 51 19.60 22.76 -26.26
N ALA A 52 18.84 23.00 -25.20
CA ALA A 52 19.00 22.31 -23.91
C ALA A 52 18.82 20.80 -24.03
N LEU A 53 17.84 20.33 -24.82
CA LEU A 53 17.60 18.90 -25.08
C LEU A 53 18.68 18.23 -25.93
N LYS A 54 19.60 18.97 -26.55
CA LYS A 54 20.78 18.38 -27.20
C LYS A 54 21.83 17.91 -26.19
N ASN A 55 21.85 18.49 -24.99
CA ASN A 55 22.73 18.03 -23.92
C ASN A 55 22.20 16.69 -23.38
N ALA A 56 23.01 15.64 -23.52
CA ALA A 56 22.61 14.28 -23.15
C ALA A 56 22.21 14.19 -21.66
N GLU A 57 23.00 14.78 -20.77
CA GLU A 57 22.74 14.73 -19.32
C GLU A 57 21.41 15.40 -18.94
N PHE A 58 21.15 16.59 -19.47
CA PHE A 58 19.90 17.30 -19.21
C PHE A 58 18.69 16.57 -19.79
N ARG A 59 18.80 16.09 -21.03
CA ARG A 59 17.74 15.34 -21.70
C ARG A 59 17.37 14.10 -20.90
N ASP A 60 18.36 13.33 -20.47
CA ASP A 60 18.12 12.05 -19.80
C ASP A 60 17.47 12.24 -18.43
N ILE A 61 17.87 13.27 -17.67
CA ILE A 61 17.21 13.64 -16.40
C ILE A 61 15.77 14.10 -16.63
N VAL A 62 15.53 14.99 -17.60
CA VAL A 62 14.19 15.51 -17.89
C VAL A 62 13.25 14.40 -18.34
N ILE A 63 13.70 13.51 -19.24
CA ILE A 63 12.90 12.37 -19.71
C ILE A 63 12.62 11.40 -18.56
N SER A 64 13.60 11.15 -17.70
CA SER A 64 13.43 10.27 -16.53
C SER A 64 12.42 10.83 -15.52
N VAL A 65 12.50 12.11 -15.17
CA VAL A 65 11.54 12.73 -14.24
C VAL A 65 10.15 12.81 -14.87
N ALA A 66 10.08 13.13 -16.17
CA ALA A 66 8.82 13.19 -16.91
C ALA A 66 8.10 11.84 -16.94
N SER A 67 8.82 10.75 -17.20
CA SER A 67 8.25 9.41 -17.24
C SER A 67 7.89 8.88 -15.85
N THR A 68 8.66 9.24 -14.82
CA THR A 68 8.47 8.71 -13.47
C THR A 68 7.34 9.39 -12.69
N TYR A 69 7.13 10.70 -12.88
CA TYR A 69 6.14 11.45 -12.10
C TYR A 69 5.11 12.18 -12.95
N LEU A 70 5.53 12.80 -14.05
CA LEU A 70 4.66 13.65 -14.86
C LEU A 70 3.64 12.83 -15.67
N LEU A 71 4.02 11.60 -16.05
CA LEU A 71 3.14 10.66 -16.73
C LEU A 71 1.90 10.33 -15.89
N TYR A 72 2.07 10.06 -14.58
CA TYR A 72 0.93 9.84 -13.68
C TYR A 72 -0.01 11.04 -13.66
N LEU A 73 0.55 12.26 -13.57
CA LEU A 73 -0.22 13.50 -13.59
C LEU A 73 -0.99 13.67 -14.89
N PHE A 74 -0.35 13.42 -16.03
CA PHE A 74 -0.96 13.51 -17.35
C PHE A 74 -2.10 12.50 -17.54
N LEU A 75 -1.90 11.25 -17.15
CA LEU A 75 -2.96 10.23 -17.17
C LEU A 75 -4.13 10.60 -16.26
N SER A 76 -3.84 11.20 -15.10
CA SER A 76 -4.88 11.66 -14.18
C SER A 76 -5.75 12.78 -14.77
N PHE A 77 -5.17 13.65 -15.61
CA PHE A 77 -5.92 14.65 -16.36
C PHE A 77 -6.76 14.03 -17.48
N ILE A 78 -6.25 13.03 -18.18
CA ILE A 78 -7.03 12.26 -19.18
C ILE A 78 -8.22 11.56 -18.51
N HIS A 79 -8.03 11.06 -17.28
CA HIS A 79 -9.08 10.43 -16.47
C HIS A 79 -10.03 11.46 -15.80
N CYS A 80 -9.88 12.76 -16.07
CA CYS A 80 -10.72 13.84 -15.54
C CYS A 80 -10.80 13.94 -14.01
N GLU A 81 -9.91 13.28 -13.27
CA GLU A 81 -9.91 13.30 -11.79
C GLU A 81 -8.49 13.52 -11.23
N PRO A 82 -7.88 14.72 -11.36
CA PRO A 82 -6.53 14.98 -10.88
C PRO A 82 -6.39 15.06 -9.35
N TRP A 83 -7.51 15.10 -8.63
CA TRP A 83 -7.53 15.49 -7.22
C TRP A 83 -6.89 14.46 -6.28
N HIS A 84 -6.97 13.17 -6.63
CA HIS A 84 -6.35 12.11 -5.86
C HIS A 84 -4.81 12.18 -5.89
N MET A 85 -4.22 12.73 -6.96
CA MET A 85 -2.78 12.95 -7.01
C MET A 85 -2.35 14.04 -6.04
N PHE A 86 -3.01 15.19 -6.00
CA PHE A 86 -2.58 16.28 -5.11
C PHE A 86 -2.72 15.93 -3.61
N SER A 87 -3.70 15.12 -3.24
CA SER A 87 -3.93 14.70 -1.85
C SER A 87 -2.98 13.60 -1.38
N CYS A 88 -2.69 12.61 -2.24
CA CYS A 88 -2.00 11.38 -1.81
C CYS A 88 -0.60 11.19 -2.43
N LEU A 89 -0.17 11.99 -3.41
CA LEU A 89 1.08 11.75 -4.15
C LEU A 89 2.32 11.74 -3.25
N ILE A 90 2.43 12.69 -2.31
CA ILE A 90 3.59 12.79 -1.43
C ILE A 90 3.68 11.55 -0.53
N GLN A 91 2.55 11.15 0.06
CA GLN A 91 2.48 9.96 0.91
C GLN A 91 2.81 8.70 0.10
N TYR A 92 2.28 8.60 -1.13
CA TYR A 92 2.52 7.49 -2.04
C TYR A 92 4.01 7.37 -2.42
N ILE A 93 4.65 8.47 -2.83
CA ILE A 93 6.07 8.46 -3.21
C ILE A 93 6.93 8.02 -2.03
N LEU A 94 6.66 8.51 -0.81
CA LEU A 94 7.40 8.13 0.39
C LEU A 94 7.24 6.65 0.75
N LEU A 95 6.05 6.08 0.50
CA LEU A 95 5.75 4.68 0.81
C LEU A 95 6.16 3.71 -0.32
N LEU A 96 6.50 4.20 -1.50
CA LEU A 96 6.86 3.41 -2.68
C LEU A 96 7.93 2.33 -2.40
N PRO A 97 9.08 2.61 -1.74
CA PRO A 97 10.05 1.55 -1.42
C PRO A 97 9.52 0.50 -0.46
N SER A 98 8.58 0.87 0.42
CA SER A 98 7.91 -0.10 1.29
C SER A 98 6.99 -1.01 0.47
N TYR A 99 6.24 -0.46 -0.48
CA TYR A 99 5.39 -1.27 -1.36
C TYR A 99 6.22 -2.22 -2.21
N VAL A 100 7.31 -1.76 -2.79
CA VAL A 100 8.16 -2.61 -3.62
C VAL A 100 8.86 -3.68 -2.80
N ASN A 101 9.45 -3.35 -1.65
CA ASN A 101 10.26 -4.33 -0.91
C ASN A 101 9.42 -5.20 0.06
N ILE A 102 8.61 -4.57 0.91
CA ILE A 102 7.90 -5.29 1.98
C ILE A 102 6.75 -6.12 1.42
N LEU A 103 5.93 -5.56 0.52
CA LEU A 103 4.81 -6.32 -0.05
C LEU A 103 5.32 -7.45 -0.93
N MET A 104 6.36 -7.23 -1.73
CA MET A 104 6.94 -8.27 -2.58
C MET A 104 7.47 -9.46 -1.76
N ILE A 105 8.27 -9.21 -0.72
CA ILE A 105 8.78 -10.27 0.17
C ILE A 105 7.61 -11.02 0.82
N TYR A 106 6.61 -10.28 1.32
CA TYR A 106 5.45 -10.89 1.94
C TYR A 106 4.64 -11.73 0.95
N SER A 107 4.44 -11.27 -0.28
CA SER A 107 3.78 -12.02 -1.35
C SER A 107 4.54 -13.30 -1.70
N PHE A 108 5.86 -13.25 -1.86
CA PHE A 108 6.66 -14.45 -2.12
C PHE A 108 6.64 -15.46 -0.97
N CYS A 109 6.64 -15.00 0.28
CA CYS A 109 6.55 -15.89 1.45
C CYS A 109 5.16 -16.53 1.58
N ASN A 110 4.13 -15.93 0.97
CA ASN A 110 2.73 -16.35 1.10
C ASN A 110 2.09 -16.68 -0.26
N THR A 111 2.86 -17.10 -1.27
CA THR A 111 2.34 -17.45 -2.62
C THR A 111 1.24 -18.52 -2.58
N HIS A 112 1.25 -19.38 -1.57
CA HIS A 112 0.25 -20.42 -1.33
C HIS A 112 -1.10 -19.90 -0.80
N ASP A 113 -1.17 -18.64 -0.39
CA ASP A 113 -2.34 -18.05 0.26
C ASP A 113 -2.80 -16.80 -0.50
N VAL A 114 -3.67 -17.01 -1.49
CA VAL A 114 -4.23 -16.01 -2.40
C VAL A 114 -5.52 -15.39 -1.82
N SER A 115 -5.71 -15.38 -0.50
CA SER A 115 -6.88 -14.73 0.13
C SER A 115 -6.69 -13.21 0.35
N TRP A 116 -5.90 -12.56 -0.52
CA TRP A 116 -5.73 -11.11 -0.46
C TRP A 116 -7.05 -10.40 -0.70
N GLY A 117 -7.47 -9.54 0.23
CA GLY A 117 -8.71 -8.76 0.14
C GLY A 117 -9.84 -9.20 1.09
N THR A 118 -9.81 -10.42 1.64
CA THR A 118 -10.85 -10.94 2.58
C THR A 118 -10.34 -11.23 3.99
N LYS A 119 -9.01 -11.09 4.23
CA LYS A 119 -8.38 -11.31 5.55
C LYS A 119 -8.80 -10.32 6.66
N GLY A 120 -9.59 -9.30 6.32
CA GLY A 120 -10.19 -8.34 7.26
C GLY A 120 -11.48 -8.83 7.91
N ASP A 121 -12.15 -9.82 7.31
CA ASP A 121 -13.42 -10.40 7.80
C ASP A 121 -13.17 -11.41 8.93
N ASN A 122 -12.35 -11.02 9.92
CA ASN A 122 -12.36 -11.67 11.22
C ASN A 122 -13.48 -11.10 12.11
N ILE A 123 -14.16 -10.06 11.64
CA ILE A 123 -15.50 -9.73 12.13
C ILE A 123 -16.36 -10.85 11.56
N ASN A 124 -16.84 -11.75 12.42
CA ASN A 124 -18.13 -12.36 12.16
C ASN A 124 -19.09 -11.17 12.05
N ILE A 125 -19.21 -10.57 10.86
CA ILE A 125 -20.30 -9.64 10.57
C ILE A 125 -21.50 -10.52 10.84
N GLY A 126 -22.18 -10.25 11.97
CA GLY A 126 -23.23 -11.08 12.52
C GLY A 126 -24.01 -11.66 11.37
N ASN A 127 -23.86 -12.98 11.20
CA ASN A 127 -24.23 -13.71 10.02
C ASN A 127 -25.64 -13.28 9.59
N LEU A 128 -25.73 -12.45 8.55
CA LEU A 128 -27.01 -12.11 7.94
C LEU A 128 -27.63 -13.35 7.23
N ASN A 129 -26.98 -14.52 7.32
CA ASN A 129 -27.51 -15.83 7.00
C ASN A 129 -26.80 -16.92 7.84
N GLU A 130 -26.94 -16.90 9.17
CA GLU A 130 -26.47 -18.04 9.97
C GLU A 130 -27.43 -19.20 9.73
N VAL A 131 -27.01 -20.13 8.87
CA VAL A 131 -27.64 -21.45 8.83
C VAL A 131 -27.22 -22.16 10.10
N LEU A 132 -28.01 -22.00 11.16
CA LEU A 132 -27.93 -22.84 12.34
C LEU A 132 -28.31 -24.26 11.91
N LEU A 133 -27.30 -25.09 11.65
CA LEU A 133 -27.49 -26.52 11.52
C LEU A 133 -27.92 -27.05 12.89
N THR A 134 -29.23 -27.16 13.08
CA THR A 134 -29.80 -27.89 14.20
C THR A 134 -29.45 -29.36 13.98
N GLU A 135 -29.01 -30.08 15.01
CA GLU A 135 -28.54 -31.48 14.92
C GLU A 135 -29.60 -32.49 14.43
N GLU A 136 -30.79 -32.03 14.07
CA GLU A 136 -31.88 -32.84 13.55
C GLU A 136 -32.30 -32.38 12.15
N GLY A 137 -31.48 -32.69 11.14
CA GLY A 137 -31.87 -33.05 9.76
C GLY A 137 -32.85 -32.18 8.95
N ASN A 138 -33.32 -31.04 9.45
CA ASN A 138 -34.33 -30.20 8.81
C ASN A 138 -33.72 -28.83 8.52
N GLU A 139 -33.32 -28.66 7.27
CA GLU A 139 -32.89 -27.40 6.69
C GLU A 139 -34.08 -26.43 6.65
N THR A 140 -34.22 -25.60 7.67
CA THR A 140 -35.15 -24.47 7.65
C THR A 140 -34.35 -23.19 7.50
N VAL A 141 -34.25 -22.72 6.25
CA VAL A 141 -33.74 -21.39 5.96
C VAL A 141 -34.82 -20.39 6.37
N LYS A 142 -34.62 -19.69 7.48
CA LYS A 142 -35.44 -18.53 7.84
C LYS A 142 -35.03 -17.38 6.93
N ILE A 143 -35.70 -17.25 5.80
CA ILE A 143 -35.66 -16.02 4.99
C ILE A 143 -36.71 -15.09 5.61
N ASP A 144 -36.28 -14.15 6.45
CA ASP A 144 -37.14 -13.01 6.79
C ASP A 144 -37.31 -12.19 5.50
N VAL A 145 -38.43 -12.44 4.80
CA VAL A 145 -38.88 -11.59 3.70
C VAL A 145 -39.35 -10.28 4.33
N ILE A 146 -38.52 -9.25 4.24
CA ILE A 146 -38.83 -7.91 4.73
C ILE A 146 -40.03 -7.38 3.93
N GLU A 147 -41.18 -7.22 4.58
CA GLU A 147 -42.36 -6.56 4.00
C GLU A 147 -42.04 -5.07 3.74
N GLU A 148 -42.57 -4.49 2.65
CA GLU A 148 -42.22 -3.12 2.20
C GLU A 148 -42.50 -2.03 3.26
N GLU A 149 -43.43 -2.27 4.19
CA GLU A 149 -43.73 -1.36 5.31
C GLU A 149 -42.59 -1.28 6.34
N ASP A 150 -41.72 -2.29 6.41
CA ASP A 150 -40.65 -2.39 7.41
C ASP A 150 -39.31 -1.79 6.93
N ILE A 151 -39.20 -1.42 5.66
CA ILE A 151 -37.97 -0.82 5.08
C ILE A 151 -37.60 0.48 5.80
N ASN A 152 -38.59 1.31 6.11
CA ASN A 152 -38.35 2.57 6.83
C ASN A 152 -37.98 2.33 8.30
N ALA A 153 -38.51 1.30 8.93
CA ALA A 153 -38.15 0.95 10.30
C ALA A 153 -36.73 0.36 10.37
N VAL A 154 -36.38 -0.53 9.43
CA VAL A 154 -35.03 -1.05 9.23
C VAL A 154 -34.04 0.10 8.94
N TYR A 155 -34.37 1.02 8.04
CA TYR A 155 -33.55 2.19 7.74
C TYR A 155 -33.32 3.05 8.99
N ASN A 156 -34.37 3.34 9.76
CA ASN A 156 -34.25 4.12 10.99
C ASN A 156 -33.45 3.40 12.07
N ASN A 157 -33.50 2.06 12.13
CA ASN A 157 -32.68 1.27 13.03
C ASN A 157 -31.20 1.28 12.61
N ILE A 158 -30.89 1.13 11.32
CA ILE A 158 -29.53 1.23 10.78
C ILE A 158 -28.96 2.64 11.04
N VAL A 159 -29.74 3.71 10.83
CA VAL A 159 -29.31 5.08 11.13
C VAL A 159 -29.03 5.28 12.63
N LYS A 160 -29.81 4.63 13.51
CA LYS A 160 -29.56 4.66 14.95
C LYS A 160 -28.32 3.86 15.34
N GLU A 161 -28.09 2.70 14.72
CA GLU A 161 -26.88 1.89 14.91
C GLU A 161 -25.64 2.64 14.43
N LEU A 162 -25.67 3.24 13.23
CA LEU A 162 -24.57 4.05 12.69
C LEU A 162 -24.26 5.29 13.56
N LYS A 163 -25.24 5.79 14.31
CA LYS A 163 -25.07 6.93 15.23
C LYS A 163 -24.40 6.52 16.54
N ASN A 164 -24.54 5.26 16.95
CA ASN A 164 -23.77 4.71 18.05
C ASN A 164 -22.39 4.34 17.53
N LYS A 165 -21.36 5.02 18.03
CA LYS A 165 -19.98 4.64 17.74
C LYS A 165 -19.78 3.21 18.26
N ASP A 166 -19.58 2.25 17.35
CA ASP A 166 -19.26 0.87 17.69
C ASP A 166 -18.22 0.88 18.81
N HIS A 167 -18.59 0.29 19.94
CA HIS A 167 -17.62 0.00 20.96
C HIS A 167 -16.66 -0.99 20.33
N GLU A 168 -15.37 -0.63 20.23
CA GLU A 168 -14.34 -1.54 19.76
C GLU A 168 -14.36 -2.78 20.68
N GLU A 169 -15.10 -3.81 20.29
CA GLU A 169 -14.96 -5.11 20.90
C GLU A 169 -13.50 -5.50 20.67
N LYS A 170 -12.77 -5.62 21.77
CA LYS A 170 -11.39 -6.10 21.73
C LYS A 170 -11.45 -7.52 21.18
N GLN A 171 -11.25 -7.66 19.87
CA GLN A 171 -11.20 -8.95 19.20
C GLN A 171 -10.18 -9.83 19.92
N HIS A 172 -10.67 -10.74 20.75
CA HIS A 172 -9.83 -11.74 21.38
C HIS A 172 -9.45 -12.74 20.28
N ARG A 173 -8.16 -12.73 19.95
CA ARG A 173 -7.60 -13.57 18.89
C ARG A 173 -7.92 -15.04 19.15
N ASN A 174 -8.69 -15.66 18.25
CA ASN A 174 -8.96 -17.09 18.28
C ASN A 174 -7.65 -17.89 18.33
N ALA A 175 -7.61 -18.96 19.13
CA ALA A 175 -6.39 -19.76 19.34
C ALA A 175 -5.83 -20.36 18.04
N PHE A 176 -6.71 -20.65 17.07
CA PHE A 176 -6.36 -21.11 15.73
C PHE A 176 -5.59 -20.03 14.94
N THR A 177 -6.13 -18.81 14.88
CA THR A 177 -5.50 -17.65 14.22
C THR A 177 -4.14 -17.30 14.83
N LYS A 178 -3.98 -17.50 16.16
CA LYS A 178 -2.69 -17.28 16.84
C LYS A 178 -1.63 -18.29 16.39
N LYS A 179 -1.97 -19.57 16.24
CA LYS A 179 -1.04 -20.61 15.76
C LYS A 179 -0.65 -20.38 14.30
N ASP A 180 -1.63 -20.08 13.46
CA ASP A 180 -1.42 -19.86 12.03
C ASP A 180 -0.50 -18.65 11.76
N ASP A 181 -0.75 -17.52 12.41
CA ASP A 181 0.13 -16.35 12.29
C ASP A 181 1.55 -16.61 12.82
N ASN A 182 1.72 -17.47 13.83
CA ASN A 182 3.05 -17.82 14.34
C ASN A 182 3.84 -18.65 13.31
N ASN A 183 3.15 -19.54 12.59
CA ASN A 183 3.73 -20.31 11.49
C ASN A 183 4.11 -19.39 10.31
N ARG A 184 3.25 -18.42 9.98
CA ARG A 184 3.54 -17.39 8.95
C ARG A 184 4.76 -16.56 9.33
N LEU A 185 4.85 -16.11 10.58
CA LEU A 185 5.99 -15.36 11.10
C LEU A 185 7.29 -16.16 11.02
N PHE A 186 7.25 -17.44 11.40
CA PHE A 186 8.42 -18.33 11.31
C PHE A 186 8.94 -18.43 9.87
N ARG A 187 8.04 -18.65 8.89
CA ARG A 187 8.41 -18.71 7.47
C ARG A 187 9.07 -17.41 7.00
N THR A 188 8.48 -16.26 7.33
CA THR A 188 9.06 -14.95 6.98
C THR A 188 10.42 -14.74 7.64
N ASN A 189 10.58 -15.08 8.93
CA ASN A 189 11.85 -14.92 9.64
C ASN A 189 12.95 -15.84 9.11
N LEU A 190 12.60 -17.06 8.69
CA LEU A 190 13.55 -17.99 8.08
C LEU A 190 14.08 -17.44 6.76
N VAL A 191 13.21 -16.92 5.89
CA VAL A 191 13.61 -16.29 4.63
C VAL A 191 14.43 -15.02 4.89
N LEU A 192 14.02 -14.16 5.84
CA LEU A 192 14.78 -12.97 6.22
C LEU A 192 16.18 -13.33 6.73
N SER A 193 16.29 -14.34 7.59
CA SER A 193 17.58 -14.82 8.09
C SER A 193 18.45 -15.34 6.95
N TRP A 194 17.87 -16.07 5.99
CA TRP A 194 18.59 -16.57 4.82
C TRP A 194 19.11 -15.44 3.94
N ILE A 195 18.27 -14.44 3.60
CA ILE A 195 18.69 -13.26 2.83
C ILE A 195 19.80 -12.50 3.56
N PHE A 196 19.65 -12.30 4.87
CA PHE A 196 20.65 -11.61 5.68
C PHE A 196 21.98 -12.36 5.70
N THR A 197 21.97 -13.69 5.85
CA THR A 197 23.21 -14.49 5.79
C THR A 197 23.88 -14.43 4.42
N ASN A 198 23.11 -14.45 3.33
CA ASN A 198 23.68 -14.29 1.97
C ASN A 198 24.25 -12.89 1.76
N GLY A 199 23.55 -11.85 2.21
CA GLY A 199 24.04 -10.47 2.15
C GLY A 199 25.33 -10.26 2.96
N LEU A 200 25.40 -10.86 4.15
CA LEU A 200 26.59 -10.81 5.01
C LEU A 200 27.78 -11.50 4.34
N ILE A 201 27.57 -12.66 3.71
CA ILE A 201 28.61 -13.33 2.92
C ILE A 201 29.11 -12.40 1.81
N ILE A 202 28.22 -11.81 1.01
CA ILE A 202 28.63 -10.88 -0.08
C ILE A 202 29.43 -9.70 0.47
N PHE A 203 29.00 -9.10 1.59
CA PHE A 203 29.69 -7.99 2.22
C PHE A 203 31.09 -8.36 2.74
N LEU A 204 31.28 -9.57 3.27
CA LEU A 204 32.61 -10.01 3.72
C LEU A 204 33.57 -10.33 2.57
N PHE A 205 33.04 -10.72 1.41
CA PHE A 205 33.83 -11.10 0.24
C PHE A 205 34.04 -9.98 -0.78
N THR A 206 33.40 -8.82 -0.60
CA THR A 206 33.54 -7.60 -1.43
C THR A 206 34.36 -6.55 -0.71
#